data_AF-A0A7G8TF51-F1
#
_entry.id   AF-A0A7G8TF51-F1
#
_cell.length_a   1.000
_cell.length_b   1.000
_cell.length_c   1.000
_cell.angle_alpha   90.00
_cell.angle_beta   90.00
_cell.angle_gamma   90.00
#
_symmetry.space_group_name_H-M   'P 1'
#
loop_
_entity.id
_entity.type
_entity.pdbx_description
1 polymer ?
#
loop_
_entity_poly.entity_id
_entity_poly.type
_entity_poly.pdbx_seq_one_letter_code
_entity_poly.pdbx_strand_id
1 'polypeptide(L)'
;MPKMDKYLVILKKTNDGNDLSPQHLKLLELGINGYLNEAGLAAVDKLYESVVAGTYTKPYHLGVEFMTYDHEGYIYFKDQQVEHYSRPWAYSLDAKKDLTKLQHQCLYLESIGELNSFPYMLCEYRMKGKFGEQFCENEKQELDQLRGDRGILYSQVSFSRDGVQEGFLLPGHVNRLDIQSSEKYRDLMGFRNVEPYAPAAVTSFAYGAGPFRNATEQELDYLNCCTDYLNDKDLLNVLSKEVCEMAVEQSQEDSEDYER
;
A
#
# COMPACT_ATOMS: atom_id res chain seq x y z
N MET A 1 -29.25 -25.19 11.81
CA MET A 1 -28.24 -25.03 12.87
C MET A 1 -28.38 -23.64 13.47
N PRO A 2 -28.52 -23.49 14.79
CA PRO A 2 -28.46 -22.18 15.43
C PRO A 2 -27.13 -21.49 15.06
N LYS A 3 -27.17 -20.18 14.78
CA LYS A 3 -26.02 -19.38 14.30
C LYS A 3 -24.75 -19.54 15.14
N MET A 4 -24.88 -19.86 16.44
CA MET A 4 -23.75 -20.10 17.34
C MET A 4 -22.89 -21.33 16.96
N ASP A 5 -23.45 -22.33 16.29
CA ASP A 5 -22.72 -23.56 15.98
C ASP A 5 -21.62 -23.33 14.93
N LYS A 6 -21.83 -22.42 13.96
CA LYS A 6 -20.85 -22.16 12.89
C LYS A 6 -19.58 -21.49 13.43
N TYR A 7 -19.74 -20.47 14.27
CA TYR A 7 -18.60 -19.74 14.85
C TYR A 7 -17.73 -20.65 15.70
N LEU A 8 -18.34 -21.47 16.55
CA LEU A 8 -17.62 -22.45 17.39
C LEU A 8 -16.89 -23.50 16.57
N VAL A 9 -17.49 -23.97 15.47
CA VAL A 9 -16.83 -24.93 14.56
C VAL A 9 -15.61 -24.30 13.90
N ILE A 10 -15.71 -23.04 13.45
CA ILE A 10 -14.57 -22.34 12.85
C ILE A 10 -13.43 -22.23 13.87
N LEU A 11 -13.68 -21.65 15.04
CA LEU A 11 -12.67 -21.47 16.09
C LEU A 11 -11.99 -22.80 16.47
N LYS A 12 -12.75 -23.88 16.66
CA LYS A 12 -12.18 -25.20 17.00
C LYS A 12 -11.28 -25.76 15.90
N LYS A 13 -11.57 -25.48 14.63
CA LYS A 13 -10.81 -25.99 13.49
C LYS A 13 -9.62 -25.12 13.11
N THR A 14 -9.55 -23.89 13.61
CA THR A 14 -8.49 -22.91 13.28
C THR A 14 -7.64 -22.54 14.49
N ASN A 15 -7.45 -23.49 15.39
CA ASN A 15 -6.67 -23.33 16.63
C ASN A 15 -7.09 -22.06 17.41
N ASP A 16 -8.38 -21.99 17.75
CA ASP A 16 -9.01 -20.86 18.43
C ASP A 16 -8.90 -19.54 17.65
N GLY A 17 -8.88 -19.62 16.32
CA GLY A 17 -8.77 -18.47 15.42
C GLY A 17 -7.34 -18.05 15.07
N ASN A 18 -6.30 -18.67 15.66
CA ASN A 18 -4.91 -18.36 15.33
C ASN A 18 -4.55 -18.64 13.86
N ASP A 19 -5.21 -19.63 13.25
CA ASP A 19 -4.96 -19.97 11.85
C ASP A 19 -5.73 -19.07 10.87
N LEU A 20 -6.68 -18.26 11.36
CA LEU A 20 -7.38 -17.28 10.55
C LEU A 20 -6.50 -16.07 10.28
N SER A 21 -6.75 -15.38 9.15
CA SER A 21 -6.25 -14.02 9.01
C SER A 21 -6.94 -13.07 10.00
N PRO A 22 -6.29 -11.97 10.41
CA PRO A 22 -6.89 -10.98 11.29
C PRO A 22 -8.26 -10.46 10.82
N GLN A 23 -8.45 -10.27 9.51
CA GLN A 23 -9.72 -9.84 8.94
C GLN A 23 -10.83 -10.88 9.13
N HIS A 24 -10.50 -12.17 8.96
CA HIS A 24 -11.46 -13.26 9.16
C HIS A 24 -11.78 -13.47 10.64
N LEU A 25 -10.80 -13.32 11.54
CA LEU A 25 -11.07 -13.35 12.97
C LEU A 25 -11.98 -12.17 13.38
N LYS A 26 -11.75 -10.97 12.85
CA LYS A 26 -12.62 -9.81 13.08
C LYS A 26 -14.05 -10.04 12.55
N LEU A 27 -14.18 -10.69 11.39
CA LEU A 27 -15.48 -11.07 10.83
C LEU A 27 -16.26 -11.99 11.80
N LEU A 28 -15.60 -12.96 12.43
CA LEU A 28 -16.23 -13.84 13.43
C LEU A 28 -16.63 -13.06 14.69
N GLU A 29 -15.76 -12.19 15.19
CA GLU A 29 -16.04 -11.35 16.36
C GLU A 29 -17.30 -10.50 16.14
N LEU A 30 -17.39 -9.82 14.99
CA LEU A 30 -18.58 -9.03 14.62
C LEU A 30 -19.83 -9.92 14.46
N GLY A 31 -19.66 -11.13 13.91
CA GLY A 31 -20.75 -12.10 13.73
C GLY A 31 -21.32 -12.63 15.03
N ILE A 32 -20.45 -12.98 15.98
CA ILE A 32 -20.83 -13.43 17.32
C ILE A 32 -21.59 -12.33 18.06
N ASN A 33 -21.15 -11.08 17.92
CA ASN A 33 -21.77 -9.92 18.55
C ASN A 33 -23.02 -9.39 17.82
N GLY A 34 -23.41 -10.00 16.69
CA GLY A 34 -24.62 -9.63 15.96
C GLY A 34 -24.52 -8.33 15.14
N TYR A 35 -23.30 -7.90 14.80
CA TYR A 35 -23.04 -6.65 14.06
C TYR A 35 -22.90 -6.83 12.55
N LEU A 36 -23.01 -8.05 12.02
CA LEU A 36 -22.90 -8.30 10.59
C LEU A 36 -24.18 -7.97 9.82
N ASN A 37 -24.01 -7.32 8.67
CA ASN A 37 -25.05 -7.22 7.64
C ASN A 37 -25.14 -8.52 6.81
N GLU A 38 -26.01 -8.56 5.80
CA GLU A 38 -26.19 -9.74 4.94
C GLU A 38 -24.90 -10.17 4.24
N ALA A 39 -24.10 -9.22 3.75
CA ALA A 39 -22.82 -9.52 3.10
C ALA A 39 -21.82 -10.15 4.09
N GLY A 40 -21.79 -9.65 5.33
CA GLY A 40 -20.97 -10.22 6.41
C GLY A 40 -21.41 -11.64 6.78
N LEU A 41 -22.71 -11.90 6.88
CA LEU A 41 -23.24 -13.24 7.13
C LEU A 41 -22.88 -14.21 6.00
N ALA A 42 -22.99 -13.78 4.74
CA ALA A 42 -22.57 -14.59 3.60
C ALA A 42 -21.05 -14.86 3.59
N ALA A 43 -20.24 -13.90 4.03
CA ALA A 43 -18.80 -14.09 4.18
C ALA A 43 -18.46 -15.12 5.27
N VAL A 44 -19.20 -15.12 6.40
CA VAL A 44 -19.06 -16.16 7.45
C VAL A 44 -19.44 -17.53 6.90
N ASP A 45 -20.48 -17.62 6.07
CA ASP A 45 -20.90 -18.89 5.48
C ASP A 45 -19.81 -19.48 4.56
N LYS A 46 -19.20 -18.64 3.70
CA LYS A 46 -18.05 -19.06 2.87
C LYS A 46 -16.84 -19.48 3.70
N LEU A 47 -16.54 -18.72 4.76
CA LEU A 47 -15.45 -19.06 5.68
C LEU A 47 -15.71 -20.40 6.36
N TYR A 48 -16.93 -20.62 6.85
CA TYR A 48 -17.34 -21.89 7.45
C TYR A 48 -17.14 -23.06 6.49
N GLU A 49 -17.63 -22.94 5.25
CA GLU A 49 -17.51 -23.98 4.23
C GLU A 49 -16.05 -24.35 3.95
N SER A 50 -15.18 -23.36 3.73
CA SER A 50 -13.75 -23.60 3.48
C SER A 50 -13.03 -24.23 4.68
N VAL A 51 -13.33 -23.80 5.91
CA VAL A 51 -12.73 -24.33 7.13
C VAL A 51 -13.18 -25.77 7.40
N VAL A 52 -14.47 -26.06 7.21
CA VAL A 52 -14.99 -27.42 7.36
C VAL A 52 -14.40 -28.36 6.32
N ALA A 53 -14.28 -27.91 5.07
CA ALA A 53 -13.66 -28.66 3.99
C ALA A 53 -12.14 -28.83 4.13
N GLY A 54 -11.48 -28.08 5.03
CA GLY A 54 -10.02 -28.08 5.17
C GLY A 54 -9.29 -27.41 4.01
N THR A 55 -9.98 -26.56 3.25
CA THR A 55 -9.43 -25.84 2.08
C THR A 55 -9.19 -24.37 2.38
N TYR A 56 -9.29 -23.96 3.64
CA TYR A 56 -9.03 -22.58 4.05
C TYR A 56 -7.55 -22.25 3.87
N THR A 57 -7.29 -21.18 3.13
CA THR A 57 -5.98 -20.52 3.04
C THR A 57 -6.14 -19.08 3.45
N LYS A 58 -5.15 -18.53 4.17
CA LYS A 58 -5.15 -17.11 4.51
C LYS A 58 -5.20 -16.30 3.21
N PRO A 59 -6.10 -15.30 3.10
CA PRO A 59 -6.07 -14.38 1.97
C PRO A 59 -4.77 -13.59 1.99
N TYR A 60 -4.30 -13.22 0.80
CA TYR A 60 -3.16 -12.33 0.68
C TYR A 60 -3.45 -10.98 1.33
N HIS A 61 -2.52 -10.51 2.15
CA HIS A 61 -2.66 -9.26 2.87
C HIS A 61 -2.73 -8.10 1.87
N LEU A 62 -3.75 -7.25 2.01
CA LEU A 62 -4.04 -6.13 1.10
C LEU A 62 -4.14 -6.52 -0.40
N GLY A 63 -4.34 -7.81 -0.69
CA GLY A 63 -4.40 -8.36 -2.04
C GLY A 63 -3.04 -8.49 -2.74
N VAL A 64 -1.92 -8.37 -2.02
CA VAL A 64 -0.56 -8.49 -2.58
C VAL A 64 -0.13 -9.96 -2.59
N GLU A 65 0.02 -10.55 -3.76
CA GLU A 65 0.27 -11.99 -3.94
C GLU A 65 1.46 -12.50 -3.12
N PHE A 66 1.34 -13.71 -2.56
CA PHE A 66 2.33 -14.35 -1.68
C PHE A 66 2.59 -13.69 -0.33
N MET A 67 1.99 -12.52 -0.07
CA MET A 67 2.15 -11.79 1.19
C MET A 67 1.02 -12.14 2.15
N THR A 68 1.34 -12.56 3.37
CA THR A 68 0.35 -12.79 4.44
C THR A 68 0.73 -12.00 5.69
N TYR A 69 -0.26 -11.77 6.56
CA TYR A 69 -0.14 -10.98 7.79
C TYR A 69 -0.81 -11.75 8.94
N ASP A 70 -0.12 -11.82 10.08
CA ASP A 70 -0.64 -12.51 11.26
C ASP A 70 -1.20 -11.56 12.33
N HIS A 71 -1.67 -12.14 13.44
CA HIS A 71 -2.25 -11.39 14.55
C HIS A 71 -1.22 -10.58 15.34
N GLU A 72 0.06 -10.95 15.28
CA GLU A 72 1.16 -10.30 16.00
C GLU A 72 1.76 -9.13 15.23
N GLY A 73 1.49 -9.05 13.93
CA GLY A 73 1.95 -7.98 13.05
C GLY A 73 3.01 -8.41 12.06
N TYR A 74 3.39 -9.70 12.04
CA TYR A 74 4.42 -10.18 11.13
C TYR A 74 3.88 -10.36 9.72
N ILE A 75 4.72 -9.98 8.76
CA ILE A 75 4.51 -10.15 7.32
C ILE A 75 5.33 -11.35 6.85
N TYR A 76 4.69 -12.23 6.07
CA TYR A 76 5.32 -13.41 5.52
C TYR A 76 5.22 -13.41 4.00
N PHE A 77 6.32 -13.75 3.33
CA PHE A 77 6.37 -14.12 1.92
C PHE A 77 6.51 -15.64 1.83
N LYS A 78 5.52 -16.34 1.27
CA LYS A 78 5.51 -17.82 1.15
C LYS A 78 5.94 -18.52 2.46
N ASP A 79 5.29 -18.15 3.57
CA ASP A 79 5.54 -18.66 4.94
C ASP A 79 6.89 -18.28 5.57
N GLN A 80 7.76 -17.55 4.86
CA GLN A 80 8.97 -16.96 5.43
C GLN A 80 8.67 -15.55 5.97
N GLN A 81 8.94 -15.31 7.25
CA GLN A 81 8.82 -13.99 7.85
C GLN A 81 9.82 -13.02 7.21
N VAL A 82 9.35 -11.86 6.75
CA VAL A 82 10.15 -10.87 6.03
C VAL A 82 10.04 -9.44 6.56
N GLU A 83 9.04 -9.12 7.38
CA GLU A 83 8.86 -7.79 8.00
C GLU A 83 7.88 -7.84 9.19
N HIS A 84 7.77 -6.74 9.93
CA HIS A 84 6.74 -6.51 10.95
C HIS A 84 6.07 -5.14 10.76
N TYR A 85 4.74 -5.13 10.69
CA TYR A 85 3.94 -3.92 10.54
C TYR A 85 3.22 -3.57 11.84
N SER A 86 3.22 -2.28 12.17
CA SER A 86 2.39 -1.79 13.27
C SER A 86 0.90 -1.90 12.92
N ARG A 87 0.11 -2.44 13.85
CA ARG A 87 -1.33 -2.69 13.64
C ARG A 87 -2.14 -1.49 13.14
N PRO A 88 -1.91 -0.24 13.61
CA PRO A 88 -2.68 0.92 13.12
C PRO A 88 -2.41 1.26 11.65
N TRP A 89 -1.20 0.98 11.16
CA TRP A 89 -0.77 1.33 9.81
C TRP A 89 -0.98 0.19 8.80
N ALA A 90 -0.95 -1.07 9.24
CA ALA A 90 -0.96 -2.28 8.41
C ALA A 90 -2.14 -2.44 7.43
N TYR A 91 -3.16 -1.58 7.51
CA TYR A 91 -4.34 -1.59 6.65
C TYR A 91 -4.50 -0.34 5.76
N SER A 92 -3.52 0.56 5.79
CA SER A 92 -3.50 1.80 4.99
C SER A 92 -3.08 1.54 3.54
N LEU A 93 -3.36 2.48 2.64
CA LEU A 93 -2.86 2.44 1.26
C LEU A 93 -1.34 2.59 1.22
N ASP A 94 -0.77 3.31 2.17
CA ASP A 94 0.68 3.42 2.33
C ASP A 94 1.32 2.08 2.73
N ALA A 95 0.70 1.31 3.64
CA ALA A 95 1.12 -0.05 3.94
C ALA A 95 0.98 -0.99 2.74
N LYS A 96 -0.04 -0.81 1.90
CA LYS A 96 -0.16 -1.57 0.65
C LYS A 96 1.00 -1.27 -0.30
N LYS A 97 1.35 0.00 -0.46
CA LYS A 97 2.49 0.45 -1.29
C LYS A 97 3.80 -0.18 -0.80
N ASP A 98 4.05 -0.13 0.51
CA ASP A 98 5.23 -0.74 1.13
C ASP A 98 5.23 -2.27 0.93
N LEU A 99 4.08 -2.91 1.13
CA LEU A 99 3.93 -4.36 0.98
C LEU A 99 4.19 -4.82 -0.47
N THR A 100 3.73 -4.06 -1.47
CA THR A 100 4.03 -4.32 -2.89
C THR A 100 5.52 -4.20 -3.17
N LYS A 101 6.19 -3.15 -2.67
CA LYS A 101 7.65 -3.01 -2.80
C LYS A 101 8.37 -4.19 -2.14
N LEU A 102 7.97 -4.56 -0.93
CA LEU A 102 8.54 -5.69 -0.19
C LEU A 102 8.36 -7.01 -0.96
N GLN A 103 7.20 -7.23 -1.58
CA GLN A 103 6.94 -8.40 -2.43
C GLN A 103 7.90 -8.44 -3.63
N HIS A 104 8.11 -7.32 -4.33
CA HIS A 104 9.05 -7.24 -5.45
C HIS A 104 10.48 -7.58 -5.01
N GLN A 105 10.90 -7.06 -3.85
CA GLN A 105 12.20 -7.39 -3.26
C GLN A 105 12.31 -8.89 -2.94
N CYS A 106 11.28 -9.50 -2.36
CA CYS A 106 11.25 -10.93 -2.09
C CYS A 106 11.36 -11.76 -3.37
N LEU A 107 10.58 -11.43 -4.41
CA LEU A 107 10.61 -12.12 -5.70
C LEU A 107 11.98 -12.02 -6.37
N TYR A 108 12.58 -10.82 -6.34
CA TYR A 108 13.92 -10.62 -6.86
C TYR A 108 14.95 -11.46 -6.11
N LEU A 109 14.98 -11.38 -4.77
CA LEU A 109 15.92 -12.14 -3.94
C LEU A 109 15.72 -13.67 -4.08
N GLU A 110 14.47 -14.13 -4.19
CA GLU A 110 14.14 -15.53 -4.48
C GLU A 110 14.72 -15.97 -5.83
N SER A 111 14.60 -15.14 -6.87
CA SER A 111 15.09 -15.45 -8.22
C SER A 111 16.61 -15.64 -8.30
N ILE A 112 17.36 -14.98 -7.40
CA ILE A 112 18.81 -15.08 -7.31
C ILE A 112 19.30 -15.97 -6.15
N GLY A 113 18.39 -16.60 -5.40
CA GLY A 113 18.72 -17.50 -4.29
C GLY A 113 19.28 -16.82 -3.04
N GLU A 114 18.96 -15.54 -2.82
CA GLU A 114 19.54 -14.70 -1.75
C GLU A 114 18.48 -14.18 -0.75
N LEU A 115 17.28 -14.80 -0.72
CA LEU A 115 16.26 -14.51 0.28
C LEU A 115 16.61 -15.14 1.65
N ASN A 116 17.66 -14.62 2.28
CA ASN A 116 18.24 -15.16 3.53
C ASN A 116 18.16 -14.19 4.72
N SER A 117 17.61 -12.99 4.52
CA SER A 117 17.48 -11.93 5.51
C SER A 117 16.29 -11.03 5.16
N PHE A 118 16.08 -9.95 5.92
CA PHE A 118 15.07 -8.94 5.66
C PHE A 118 15.30 -8.26 4.30
N PRO A 119 14.36 -8.38 3.34
CA PRO A 119 14.54 -7.90 1.97
C PRO A 119 14.87 -6.42 1.87
N TYR A 120 14.26 -5.58 2.71
CA TYR A 120 14.49 -4.14 2.67
C TYR A 120 15.96 -3.79 2.91
N MET A 121 16.66 -4.48 3.84
CA MET A 121 18.08 -4.23 4.09
C MET A 121 18.98 -4.62 2.92
N LEU A 122 18.56 -5.62 2.15
CA LEU A 122 19.32 -6.16 1.02
C LEU A 122 19.10 -5.34 -0.26
N CYS A 123 17.87 -4.87 -0.48
CA CYS A 123 17.45 -4.24 -1.74
C CYS A 123 17.22 -2.73 -1.64
N GLU A 124 17.27 -2.10 -0.48
CA GLU A 124 17.06 -0.65 -0.38
C GLU A 124 18.25 0.13 -0.96
N TYR A 125 18.00 0.81 -2.08
CA TYR A 125 19.01 1.51 -2.87
C TYR A 125 19.66 2.67 -2.10
N ARG A 126 18.85 3.51 -1.43
CA ARG A 126 19.38 4.64 -0.63
C ARG A 126 20.22 4.18 0.56
N MET A 127 19.96 2.98 1.08
CA MET A 127 20.73 2.38 2.17
C MET A 127 21.98 1.64 1.67
N LYS A 128 22.22 1.61 0.36
CA LYS A 128 23.30 0.83 -0.27
C LYS A 128 23.23 -0.65 0.12
N GLY A 129 22.02 -1.21 0.10
CA GLY A 129 21.82 -2.65 0.29
C GLY A 129 22.67 -3.46 -0.70
N LYS A 130 23.09 -4.67 -0.30
CA LYS A 130 23.98 -5.55 -1.09
C LYS A 130 23.53 -5.71 -2.54
N PHE A 131 22.22 -5.72 -2.78
CA PHE A 131 21.59 -5.89 -4.08
C PHE A 131 20.75 -4.68 -4.50
N GLY A 132 20.88 -3.53 -3.84
CA GLY A 132 19.97 -2.40 -4.05
C GLY A 132 20.03 -1.84 -5.48
N GLU A 133 21.23 -1.74 -6.06
CA GLU A 133 21.38 -1.26 -7.44
C GLU A 133 20.83 -2.29 -8.44
N GLN A 134 21.15 -3.57 -8.26
CA GLN A 134 20.70 -4.64 -9.15
C GLN A 134 19.18 -4.87 -9.07
N PHE A 135 18.59 -4.69 -7.88
CA PHE A 135 17.13 -4.69 -7.70
C PHE A 135 16.50 -3.54 -8.49
N CYS A 136 16.96 -2.30 -8.32
CA CYS A 136 16.40 -1.18 -9.07
C CYS A 136 16.60 -1.33 -10.59
N GLU A 137 17.71 -1.92 -11.04
CA GLU A 137 17.92 -2.27 -12.46
C GLU A 137 16.90 -3.29 -12.96
N ASN A 138 16.60 -4.33 -12.18
CA ASN A 138 15.57 -5.30 -12.50
C ASN A 138 14.19 -4.63 -12.63
N GLU A 139 13.80 -3.83 -11.64
CA GLU A 139 12.52 -3.11 -11.63
C GLU A 139 12.40 -2.14 -12.81
N LYS A 140 13.51 -1.46 -13.16
CA LYS A 140 13.57 -0.62 -14.36
C LYS A 140 13.36 -1.42 -15.63
N GLN A 141 13.95 -2.62 -15.75
CA GLN A 141 13.78 -3.46 -16.95
C GLN A 141 12.33 -3.88 -17.14
N GLU A 142 11.64 -4.25 -16.06
CA GLU A 142 10.21 -4.55 -16.09
C GLU A 142 9.37 -3.32 -16.44
N LEU A 143 9.70 -2.15 -15.85
CA LEU A 143 9.06 -0.89 -16.21
C LEU A 143 9.24 -0.54 -17.70
N ASP A 144 10.44 -0.77 -18.25
CA ASP A 144 10.72 -0.57 -19.67
C ASP A 144 9.89 -1.49 -20.57
N GLN A 145 9.68 -2.75 -20.16
CA GLN A 145 8.81 -3.68 -20.87
C GLN A 145 7.34 -3.24 -20.83
N LEU A 146 6.85 -2.82 -19.66
CA LEU A 146 5.46 -2.38 -19.48
C LEU A 146 5.12 -1.13 -20.29
N ARG A 147 6.03 -0.14 -20.32
CA ARG A 147 5.78 1.09 -21.07
C ARG A 147 5.89 0.89 -22.59
N GLY A 148 6.69 -0.08 -23.03
CA GLY A 148 7.03 -0.30 -24.44
C GLY A 148 7.65 0.96 -25.08
N ASP A 149 7.14 1.36 -26.24
CA ASP A 149 7.64 2.52 -26.99
C ASP A 149 7.06 3.87 -26.52
N ARG A 150 6.28 3.86 -25.43
CA ARG A 150 5.63 5.07 -24.89
C ARG A 150 6.42 5.65 -23.73
N GLY A 151 6.38 6.97 -23.63
CA GLY A 151 6.80 7.70 -22.45
C GLY A 151 5.67 7.71 -21.43
N ILE A 152 6.01 7.70 -20.14
CA ILE A 152 5.05 7.76 -19.05
C ILE A 152 5.24 9.03 -18.22
N LEU A 153 4.12 9.60 -17.78
CA LEU A 153 4.02 10.78 -16.94
C LEU A 153 3.50 10.39 -15.56
N TYR A 154 4.14 10.89 -14.52
CA TYR A 154 3.70 10.74 -13.14
C TYR A 154 4.18 11.90 -12.29
N SER A 155 3.52 12.12 -11.16
CA SER A 155 3.92 13.12 -10.18
C SER A 155 4.25 12.44 -8.85
N GLN A 156 5.37 12.84 -8.26
CA GLN A 156 5.69 12.55 -6.87
C GLN A 156 5.14 13.67 -6.00
N VAL A 157 4.23 13.31 -5.10
CA VAL A 157 3.67 14.22 -4.10
C VAL A 157 4.35 13.90 -2.78
N SER A 158 4.92 14.91 -2.13
CA SER A 158 5.60 14.75 -0.85
C SER A 158 5.21 15.81 0.16
N PHE A 159 5.17 15.39 1.43
CA PHE A 159 4.89 16.21 2.59
C PHE A 159 6.07 16.08 3.53
N SER A 160 6.54 17.20 4.07
CA SER A 160 7.63 17.21 5.04
C SER A 160 7.08 17.60 6.40
N ARG A 161 7.31 16.75 7.40
CA ARG A 161 6.95 17.02 8.79
C ARG A 161 8.05 16.51 9.71
N ASP A 162 8.55 17.36 10.61
CA ASP A 162 9.51 16.98 11.65
C ASP A 162 10.74 16.21 11.11
N GLY A 163 11.16 16.52 9.87
CA GLY A 163 12.28 15.87 9.18
C GLY A 163 11.94 14.53 8.50
N VAL A 164 10.70 14.05 8.61
CA VAL A 164 10.19 12.87 7.90
C VAL A 164 9.55 13.34 6.59
N GLN A 165 10.00 12.77 5.48
CA GLN A 165 9.40 12.98 4.17
C GLN A 165 8.44 11.83 3.88
N GLU A 166 7.16 12.14 3.77
CA GLU A 166 6.11 11.19 3.39
C GLU A 166 5.60 11.53 2.00
N GLY A 167 5.02 10.56 1.30
CA GLY A 167 4.54 10.84 -0.04
C GLY A 167 4.02 9.63 -0.79
N PHE A 168 3.49 9.92 -1.97
CA PHE A 168 2.92 8.95 -2.88
C PHE A 168 3.06 9.43 -4.33
N LEU A 169 2.94 8.48 -5.25
CA LEU A 169 2.92 8.77 -6.68
C LEU A 169 1.47 8.87 -7.18
N LEU A 170 1.25 9.77 -8.13
CA LEU A 170 0.00 9.90 -8.88
C LEU A 170 0.27 9.85 -10.39
N PRO A 171 -0.69 9.36 -11.19
CA PRO A 171 -0.54 9.27 -12.64
C PRO A 171 -0.67 10.64 -13.31
N GLY A 172 0.24 10.95 -14.24
CA GLY A 172 0.22 12.20 -15.01
C GLY A 172 0.83 13.40 -14.28
N HIS A 173 0.51 14.59 -14.80
CA HIS A 173 0.82 15.87 -14.15
C HIS A 173 -0.37 16.27 -13.27
N VAL A 174 -0.15 16.41 -11.97
CA VAL A 174 -1.22 16.68 -11.00
C VAL A 174 -1.19 18.09 -10.48
N ASN A 175 -2.37 18.65 -10.22
CA ASN A 175 -2.54 19.90 -9.49
C ASN A 175 -3.09 19.62 -8.08
N ARG A 176 -3.30 20.70 -7.30
CA ARG A 176 -3.85 20.63 -5.94
C ARG A 176 -5.17 19.84 -5.84
N LEU A 177 -6.12 20.05 -6.75
CA LEU A 177 -7.43 19.38 -6.71
C LEU A 177 -7.30 17.88 -6.97
N ASP A 178 -6.40 17.48 -7.86
CA ASP A 178 -6.09 16.07 -8.13
C ASP A 178 -5.52 15.39 -6.87
N ILE A 179 -4.65 16.09 -6.13
CA ILE A 179 -4.09 15.60 -4.86
C ILE A 179 -5.20 15.45 -3.82
N GLN A 180 -5.98 16.49 -3.58
CA GLN A 180 -7.03 16.51 -2.54
C GLN A 180 -8.13 15.46 -2.80
N SER A 181 -8.43 15.19 -4.07
CA SER A 181 -9.42 14.19 -4.47
C SER A 181 -8.88 12.76 -4.47
N SER A 182 -7.56 12.56 -4.37
CA SER A 182 -6.94 11.23 -4.40
C SER A 182 -7.23 10.43 -3.12
N GLU A 183 -7.42 9.12 -3.28
CA GLU A 183 -7.55 8.19 -2.14
C GLU A 183 -6.28 8.15 -1.29
N LYS A 184 -5.10 8.24 -1.93
CA LYS A 184 -3.81 8.24 -1.24
C LYS A 184 -3.66 9.45 -0.31
N TYR A 185 -4.14 10.63 -0.71
CA TYR A 185 -4.17 11.80 0.16
C TYR A 185 -5.16 11.60 1.32
N ARG A 186 -6.38 11.14 1.06
CA ARG A 186 -7.38 10.89 2.11
C ARG A 186 -6.89 9.86 3.14
N ASP A 187 -6.28 8.78 2.68
CA ASP A 187 -5.66 7.75 3.53
C ASP A 187 -4.54 8.35 4.39
N LEU A 188 -3.62 9.11 3.78
CA LEU A 188 -2.52 9.77 4.48
C LEU A 188 -3.04 10.73 5.58
N MET A 189 -4.04 11.55 5.27
CA MET A 189 -4.64 12.49 6.23
C MET A 189 -5.41 11.76 7.35
N GLY A 190 -6.10 10.65 7.02
CA GLY A 190 -6.93 9.91 7.96
C GLY A 190 -6.14 9.04 8.95
N PHE A 191 -5.00 8.48 8.53
CA PHE A 191 -4.20 7.57 9.36
C PHE A 191 -3.13 8.26 10.19
N ARG A 192 -2.49 9.31 9.66
CA ARG A 192 -1.23 9.82 10.23
C ARG A 192 -1.35 11.14 11.00
N ASN A 193 -2.57 11.65 11.22
CA ASN A 193 -2.78 13.00 11.78
C ASN A 193 -1.83 14.01 11.14
N VAL A 194 -1.60 13.90 9.82
CA VAL A 194 -0.84 14.90 9.08
C VAL A 194 -1.66 16.17 9.20
N GLU A 195 -1.06 17.21 9.79
CA GLU A 195 -1.78 18.47 9.91
C GLU A 195 -2.19 18.91 8.50
N PRO A 196 -3.48 19.23 8.27
CA PRO A 196 -4.03 19.54 6.94
C PRO A 196 -3.42 20.82 6.30
N TYR A 197 -2.41 21.39 6.95
CA TYR A 197 -1.75 22.64 6.63
C TYR A 197 -0.33 22.47 6.07
N ALA A 198 0.24 21.26 6.08
CA ALA A 198 1.56 21.05 5.48
C ALA A 198 1.47 21.23 3.94
N PRO A 199 2.27 22.13 3.35
CA PRO A 199 2.27 22.29 1.91
C PRO A 199 2.79 21.02 1.22
N ALA A 200 2.16 20.65 0.11
CA ALA A 200 2.60 19.52 -0.70
C ALA A 200 3.66 19.98 -1.69
N ALA A 201 4.85 19.37 -1.66
CA ALA A 201 5.83 19.50 -2.72
C ALA A 201 5.54 18.48 -3.82
N VAL A 202 5.31 18.96 -5.04
CA VAL A 202 4.95 18.16 -6.21
C VAL A 202 6.07 18.25 -7.24
N THR A 203 6.61 17.12 -7.65
CA THR A 203 7.52 17.05 -8.80
C THR A 203 6.91 16.16 -9.87
N SER A 204 6.69 16.70 -11.06
CA SER A 204 6.19 15.94 -12.20
C SER A 204 7.34 15.47 -13.07
N PHE A 205 7.34 14.18 -13.41
CA PHE A 205 8.37 13.52 -14.17
C PHE A 205 7.81 12.94 -15.47
N ALA A 206 8.68 12.90 -16.47
CA ALA A 206 8.54 12.07 -17.65
C ALA A 206 9.65 11.01 -17.67
N TYR A 207 9.26 9.75 -17.87
CA TYR A 207 10.19 8.62 -18.04
C TYR A 207 10.01 7.99 -19.44
N GLY A 208 11.13 7.65 -20.07
CA GLY A 208 11.16 7.07 -21.43
C GLY A 208 11.02 8.12 -22.54
N ALA A 209 10.86 7.62 -23.77
CA ALA A 209 10.72 8.42 -24.99
C ALA A 209 9.41 8.08 -25.72
N GLY A 210 9.07 8.86 -26.74
CA GLY A 210 7.88 8.64 -27.56
C GLY A 210 6.64 9.39 -27.07
N PRO A 211 5.44 9.03 -27.54
CA PRO A 211 4.21 9.73 -27.19
C PRO A 211 3.86 9.46 -25.72
N PHE A 212 3.78 10.54 -24.94
CA PHE A 212 3.51 10.48 -23.52
C PHE A 212 2.08 10.06 -23.19
N ARG A 213 1.93 9.32 -22.10
CA ARG A 213 0.65 9.04 -21.42
C ARG A 213 0.85 9.07 -19.91
N ASN A 214 -0.24 9.12 -19.17
CA ASN A 214 -0.19 8.92 -17.73
C ASN A 214 0.26 7.48 -17.43
N ALA A 215 1.05 7.33 -16.36
CA ALA A 215 1.40 6.03 -15.81
C ALA A 215 0.14 5.28 -15.36
N THR A 216 0.17 3.96 -15.48
CA THR A 216 -0.82 3.04 -14.90
C THR A 216 -0.46 2.73 -13.45
N GLU A 217 -1.39 2.21 -12.66
CA GLU A 217 -1.10 1.80 -11.27
C GLU A 217 0.06 0.78 -11.20
N GLN A 218 0.09 -0.19 -12.13
CA GLN A 218 1.18 -1.17 -12.18
C GLN A 218 2.53 -0.51 -12.43
N GLU A 219 2.61 0.48 -13.32
CA GLU A 219 3.85 1.22 -13.54
C GLU A 219 4.24 2.09 -12.35
N LEU A 220 3.26 2.63 -11.61
CA LEU A 220 3.53 3.33 -10.36
C LEU A 220 4.14 2.40 -9.30
N ASP A 221 3.73 1.13 -9.24
CA ASP A 221 4.33 0.14 -8.34
C ASP A 221 5.82 -0.09 -8.65
N TYR A 222 6.18 -0.26 -9.93
CA TYR A 222 7.59 -0.34 -10.35
C TYR A 222 8.35 0.97 -10.09
N LEU A 223 7.73 2.13 -10.35
CA LEU A 223 8.32 3.42 -10.05
C LEU A 223 8.58 3.60 -8.55
N ASN A 224 7.70 3.13 -7.67
CA ASN A 224 7.93 3.14 -6.21
C ASN A 224 9.17 2.34 -5.81
N CYS A 225 9.57 1.35 -6.62
CA CYS A 225 10.74 0.51 -6.36
C CYS A 225 12.06 1.11 -6.88
N CYS A 226 12.02 1.95 -7.93
CA CYS A 226 13.24 2.41 -8.61
C CYS A 226 13.35 3.93 -8.87
N THR A 227 12.38 4.77 -8.46
CA THR A 227 12.40 6.22 -8.76
C THR A 227 13.71 6.90 -8.37
N ASP A 228 14.24 6.61 -7.18
CA ASP A 228 15.50 7.22 -6.71
C ASP A 228 16.69 6.83 -7.57
N TYR A 229 16.77 5.56 -7.97
CA TYR A 229 17.78 5.07 -8.90
C TYR A 229 17.63 5.76 -10.26
N LEU A 230 16.41 5.88 -10.79
CA LEU A 230 16.17 6.55 -12.08
C LEU A 230 16.57 8.03 -12.02
N ASN A 231 16.30 8.70 -10.90
CA ASN A 231 16.68 10.09 -10.69
C ASN A 231 18.21 10.24 -10.61
N ASP A 232 18.89 9.39 -9.84
CA ASP A 232 20.36 9.43 -9.68
C ASP A 232 21.13 9.08 -10.97
N LYS A 233 20.51 8.30 -11.86
CA LYS A 233 21.07 7.96 -13.18
C LYS A 233 20.69 8.97 -14.27
N ASP A 234 20.08 10.09 -13.91
CA ASP A 234 19.61 11.13 -14.85
C ASP A 234 18.65 10.58 -15.94
N LEU A 235 17.83 9.58 -15.60
CA LEU A 235 16.89 8.94 -16.51
C LEU A 235 15.49 9.55 -16.48
N LEU A 236 15.22 10.44 -15.52
CA LEU A 236 13.94 11.14 -15.38
C LEU A 236 14.06 12.57 -15.91
N ASN A 237 13.12 12.95 -16.78
CA ASN A 237 12.96 14.34 -17.17
C ASN A 237 12.02 15.05 -16.19
N VAL A 238 12.53 16.02 -15.44
CA VAL A 238 11.69 16.87 -14.59
C VAL A 238 10.91 17.85 -15.47
N LEU A 239 9.58 17.77 -15.40
CA LEU A 239 8.68 18.66 -16.13
C LEU A 239 8.32 19.90 -15.31
N SER A 240 8.02 19.72 -14.03
CA SER A 240 7.66 20.80 -13.12
C SER A 240 8.03 20.46 -11.67
N LYS A 241 8.25 21.52 -10.89
CA LYS A 241 8.41 21.47 -9.43
C LYS A 241 7.54 22.56 -8.84
N GLU A 242 6.57 22.17 -8.04
CA GLU A 242 5.56 23.07 -7.49
C GLU A 242 5.39 22.81 -6.00
N VAL A 243 4.95 23.84 -5.28
CA VAL A 243 4.53 23.74 -3.88
C VAL A 243 3.07 24.15 -3.82
N CYS A 244 2.21 23.25 -3.35
CA CYS A 244 0.78 23.47 -3.25
C CYS A 244 0.37 23.64 -1.78
N GLU A 245 -0.23 24.78 -1.46
CA GLU A 245 -0.90 24.98 -0.18
C GLU A 245 -2.12 24.06 -0.07
N MET A 246 -2.20 23.27 0.99
CA MET A 246 -3.25 22.24 1.15
C MET A 246 -4.43 22.70 2.01
N ALA A 247 -4.31 23.86 2.68
CA ALA A 247 -5.31 24.42 3.58
C ALA A 247 -6.65 24.68 2.87
N VAL A 248 -7.74 24.16 3.43
CA VAL A 248 -9.11 24.45 2.96
C VAL A 248 -9.37 25.94 3.18
N GLU A 249 -9.73 26.68 2.13
CA GLU A 249 -10.31 28.02 2.32
C GLU A 249 -11.58 27.85 3.14
N GLN A 250 -11.57 28.32 4.39
CA GLN A 250 -12.81 28.47 5.14
C GLN A 250 -13.61 29.54 4.39
N SER A 251 -14.67 29.12 3.69
CA SER A 251 -15.72 30.04 3.29
C SER A 251 -16.26 30.68 4.57
N GLN A 252 -15.94 31.97 4.76
CA GLN A 252 -16.58 32.82 5.74
C GLN A 252 -18.04 33.01 5.32
N GLU A 253 -18.90 32.05 5.60
CA GLU A 253 -20.35 32.25 5.57
C GLU A 253 -20.95 31.66 6.85
N ASP A 254 -21.62 32.56 7.57
CA ASP A 254 -22.64 32.35 8.58
C ASP A 254 -22.22 32.00 10.02
N SER A 255 -21.73 33.02 10.73
CA SER A 255 -22.12 33.23 12.12
C SER A 255 -22.58 34.68 12.34
N GLU A 256 -23.62 35.09 11.62
CA GLU A 256 -24.51 36.15 12.11
C GLU A 256 -25.58 35.54 13.01
N ASP A 257 -25.79 36.21 14.14
CA ASP A 257 -26.91 36.06 15.09
C ASP A 257 -27.10 34.72 15.81
N TYR A 258 -26.75 34.70 17.11
CA TYR A 258 -27.72 34.45 18.18
C TYR A 258 -27.20 35.06 19.49
N GLU A 259 -27.34 36.38 19.64
CA GLU A 259 -27.69 36.94 20.96
C GLU A 259 -29.22 36.90 21.07
N ARG A 260 -29.75 35.94 21.85
CA ARG A 260 -30.99 36.06 22.64
C ARG A 260 -31.21 34.86 23.54
#